data_AF-A0A261AU69-F1
#
_entry.id   AF-A0A261AU69-F1
#
_cell.length_a   1.000
_cell.length_b   1.000
_cell.length_c   1.000
_cell.angle_alpha   90.00
_cell.angle_beta   90.00
_cell.angle_gamma   90.00
#
_symmetry.space_group_name_H-M   'P 1'
#
loop_
_entity.id
_entity.type
_entity.pdbx_description
1 polymer ?
#
loop_
_entity_poly.entity_id
_entity_poly.type
_entity_poly.pdbx_seq_one_letter_code
_entity_poly.pdbx_strand_id
1 'polypeptide(L)'
;MRRGKESDDVDDDEKKRQEECEEERKSTGGSELDDGIKFGEQLQDDLINTFCDKLQKACPRTLDAFMAIQFLIITDEKDIRRMVTGTNPALQVLYDRTRSHYVLVYYSSKYKKVFLFDSLQPYDRDETPQILNELVFYISRLFGHLFTKHIPVIVDKEFQRQSDNFSCGYRVIGALVDVARGRNPCTQDYSRTEILNFLRFILAEPEPTWEMFESADFACKKEYTGQQRAHAGYYNPHLENYRANSERYTRSIPPPPRNLYPYRPSSPLSAPYFQAPPTALGLPPPPVDNTLITRVCNSTLSIFNTLSFRRKSDHRFEGLEDDVEKGLGVEKRDEE
;
A
#
# COMPACT_ATOMS: atom_id res chain seq x y z
N MET A 1 27.26 11.93 67.89
CA MET A 1 26.74 12.72 66.76
C MET A 1 27.90 13.35 66.02
N ARG A 2 28.15 12.96 64.76
CA ARG A 2 28.79 13.79 63.71
C ARG A 2 28.60 13.05 62.38
N ARG A 3 27.62 13.49 61.59
CA ARG A 3 27.43 13.14 60.18
C ARG A 3 28.38 14.03 59.37
N GLY A 4 29.28 13.44 58.59
CA GLY A 4 29.97 14.12 57.49
C GLY A 4 29.08 14.09 56.25
N LYS A 5 28.95 15.23 55.57
CA LYS A 5 28.32 15.37 54.25
C LYS A 5 29.35 14.98 53.19
N GLU A 6 29.01 14.05 52.30
CA GLU A 6 29.68 13.88 51.01
C GLU A 6 29.15 14.93 50.02
N SER A 7 30.07 15.48 49.25
CA SER A 7 29.88 16.45 48.18
C SER A 7 29.74 15.72 46.84
N ASP A 8 28.63 15.96 46.14
CA ASP A 8 28.43 15.57 44.75
C ASP A 8 29.05 16.64 43.84
N ASP A 9 30.32 16.47 43.47
CA ASP A 9 30.96 17.21 42.38
C ASP A 9 30.71 16.42 41.08
N VAL A 10 29.66 16.80 40.35
CA VAL A 10 29.39 16.31 38.99
C VAL A 10 30.22 17.14 38.02
N ASP A 11 31.08 16.47 37.24
CA ASP A 11 32.01 17.07 36.27
C ASP A 11 31.30 18.04 35.31
N ASP A 12 31.57 19.35 35.47
CA ASP A 12 31.06 20.44 34.62
C ASP A 12 31.41 20.24 33.12
N ASP A 13 32.47 19.47 32.83
CA ASP A 13 32.90 19.13 31.47
C ASP A 13 31.97 18.14 30.75
N GLU A 14 31.26 17.28 31.48
CA GLU A 14 30.31 16.32 30.88
C GLU A 14 28.99 17.02 30.52
N LYS A 15 28.56 17.97 31.36
CA LYS A 15 27.39 18.79 31.13
C LYS A 15 27.56 19.71 29.93
N LYS A 16 28.74 20.31 29.77
CA LYS A 16 29.04 21.19 28.64
C LYS A 16 29.10 20.43 27.30
N ARG A 17 29.58 19.18 27.29
CA ARG A 17 29.56 18.31 26.10
C ARG A 17 28.16 17.85 25.72
N GLN A 18 27.28 17.64 26.70
CA GLN A 18 25.87 17.34 26.44
C GLN A 18 25.14 18.55 25.86
N GLU A 19 25.40 19.76 26.37
CA GLU A 19 24.84 21.00 25.83
C GLU A 19 25.33 21.30 24.41
N GLU A 20 26.62 21.09 24.11
CA GLU A 20 27.15 21.24 22.74
C GLU A 20 26.56 20.21 21.76
N CYS A 21 26.36 18.94 22.18
CA CYS A 21 25.66 17.91 21.40
C CYS A 21 24.18 18.25 21.16
N GLU A 22 23.51 18.86 22.13
CA GLU A 22 22.11 19.28 22.01
C GLU A 22 21.94 20.53 21.15
N GLU A 23 22.89 21.47 21.17
CA GLU A 23 22.92 22.61 20.27
C GLU A 23 23.24 22.20 18.83
N GLU A 24 24.14 21.23 18.62
CA GLU A 24 24.41 20.67 17.29
C GLU A 24 23.13 20.01 16.72
N ARG A 25 22.40 19.23 17.52
CA ARG A 25 21.10 18.63 17.15
C ARG A 25 20.01 19.65 16.83
N LYS A 26 19.99 20.79 17.54
CA LYS A 26 19.06 21.90 17.26
C LYS A 26 19.46 22.67 15.98
N SER A 27 20.75 22.71 15.65
CA SER A 27 21.26 23.39 14.45
C SER A 27 21.04 22.60 13.16
N THR A 28 20.96 21.26 13.24
CA THR A 28 20.70 20.37 12.08
C THR A 28 19.24 19.99 11.89
N GLY A 29 18.30 20.57 12.66
CA GLY A 29 16.88 20.24 12.52
C GLY A 29 16.59 18.75 12.80
N GLY A 30 17.21 18.19 13.85
CA GLY A 30 16.91 16.83 14.32
C GLY A 30 15.46 16.74 14.80
N SER A 31 14.54 16.50 13.86
CA SER A 31 13.11 16.31 14.12
C SER A 31 12.88 14.99 14.86
N GLU A 32 11.83 14.91 15.68
CA GLU A 32 11.30 13.70 16.33
C GLU A 32 11.15 12.47 15.41
N LEU A 33 11.27 12.64 14.09
CA LEU A 33 11.30 11.57 13.09
C LEU A 33 12.54 10.66 13.20
N ASP A 34 13.69 11.17 13.65
CA ASP A 34 14.94 10.40 13.66
C ASP A 34 14.97 9.33 14.78
N ASP A 35 14.25 9.57 15.89
CA ASP A 35 14.06 8.58 16.96
C ASP A 35 12.99 7.51 16.61
N GLY A 36 12.11 7.79 15.64
CA GLY A 36 10.92 6.98 15.33
C GLY A 36 11.03 6.01 14.16
N ILE A 37 11.96 6.21 13.21
CA ILE A 37 12.07 5.37 11.99
C ILE A 37 13.40 4.64 11.97
N LYS A 38 13.49 3.39 12.40
CA LYS A 38 14.76 2.65 12.47
C LYS A 38 14.90 1.62 11.36
N PHE A 39 16.12 1.48 10.83
CA PHE A 39 16.45 0.39 9.92
C PHE A 39 16.24 -0.96 10.60
N GLY A 40 15.67 -1.92 9.89
CA GLY A 40 15.35 -3.23 10.46
C GLY A 40 13.96 -3.34 11.08
N GLU A 41 13.23 -2.22 11.16
CA GLU A 41 11.85 -2.19 11.65
C GLU A 41 10.86 -2.04 10.49
N GLN A 42 9.66 -2.56 10.71
CA GLN A 42 8.56 -2.41 9.78
C GLN A 42 8.06 -0.97 9.81
N LEU A 43 7.92 -0.37 8.62
CA LEU A 43 7.32 0.96 8.49
C LEU A 43 5.87 0.94 9.00
N GLN A 44 5.48 1.99 9.72
CA GLN A 44 4.12 2.16 10.21
C GLN A 44 3.22 2.76 9.11
N ASP A 45 1.92 2.43 9.15
CA ASP A 45 0.91 2.93 8.21
C ASP A 45 0.94 4.46 8.08
N ASP A 46 1.05 5.17 9.20
CA ASP A 46 1.02 6.64 9.22
C ASP A 46 2.20 7.27 8.47
N LEU A 47 3.37 6.64 8.51
CA LEU A 47 4.56 7.10 7.76
C LEU A 47 4.36 6.90 6.26
N ILE A 48 3.80 5.74 5.87
CA ILE A 48 3.50 5.44 4.47
C ILE A 48 2.40 6.38 3.94
N ASN A 49 1.34 6.59 4.72
CA ASN A 49 0.24 7.50 4.36
C ASN A 49 0.75 8.94 4.20
N THR A 50 1.54 9.44 5.16
CA THR A 50 2.12 10.80 5.08
C THR A 50 3.02 10.95 3.85
N PHE A 51 3.85 9.94 3.56
CA PHE A 51 4.68 9.95 2.36
C PHE A 51 3.82 9.94 1.08
N CYS A 52 2.77 9.12 1.04
CA CYS A 52 1.82 9.03 -0.07
C CYS A 52 1.13 10.37 -0.34
N ASP A 53 0.67 11.07 0.70
CA ASP A 53 0.03 12.39 0.58
C ASP A 53 1.00 13.42 -0.01
N LYS A 54 2.24 13.41 0.48
CA LYS A 54 3.30 14.30 -0.03
C LYS A 54 3.65 14.01 -1.49
N LEU A 55 3.77 12.74 -1.86
CA LEU A 55 4.00 12.35 -3.25
C LEU A 55 2.82 12.76 -4.13
N GLN A 56 1.57 12.52 -3.71
CA GLN A 56 0.39 12.87 -4.49
C GLN A 56 0.30 14.39 -4.71
N LYS A 57 0.60 15.19 -3.68
CA LYS A 57 0.62 16.66 -3.78
C LYS A 57 1.71 17.16 -4.72
N ALA A 58 2.88 16.53 -4.73
CA ALA A 58 4.01 16.92 -5.57
C ALA A 58 3.93 16.39 -7.01
N CYS A 59 3.22 15.28 -7.24
CA CYS A 59 3.20 14.59 -8.52
C CYS A 59 2.51 15.45 -9.62
N PRO A 60 3.20 15.75 -10.74
CA PRO A 60 2.63 16.58 -11.81
C PRO A 60 1.54 15.86 -12.60
N ARG A 61 1.45 14.53 -12.47
CA ARG A 61 0.45 13.69 -13.13
C ARG A 61 -0.72 13.46 -12.18
N THR A 62 -1.93 13.53 -12.71
CA THR A 62 -3.13 13.11 -11.97
C THR A 62 -3.10 11.59 -11.78
N LEU A 63 -3.02 11.18 -10.52
CA LEU A 63 -3.12 9.79 -10.10
C LEU A 63 -4.36 9.64 -9.22
N ASP A 64 -5.26 8.73 -9.61
CA ASP A 64 -6.40 8.33 -8.78
C ASP A 64 -5.90 7.45 -7.62
N ALA A 65 -6.75 7.24 -6.60
CA ALA A 65 -6.41 6.58 -5.33
C ALA A 65 -5.42 7.37 -4.45
N PHE A 66 -4.46 6.72 -3.78
CA PHE A 66 -3.72 7.23 -2.60
C PHE A 66 -4.57 7.47 -1.35
N MET A 67 -5.52 6.58 -1.07
CA MET A 67 -6.25 6.65 0.19
C MET A 67 -5.38 6.14 1.34
N ALA A 68 -5.61 6.67 2.54
CA ALA A 68 -5.12 6.05 3.75
C ALA A 68 -5.56 4.59 3.80
N ILE A 69 -4.65 3.68 4.16
CA ILE A 69 -4.87 2.22 4.11
C ILE A 69 -6.15 1.82 4.87
N GLN A 70 -6.37 2.41 6.04
CA GLN A 70 -7.56 2.14 6.88
C GLN A 70 -8.87 2.61 6.23
N PHE A 71 -8.81 3.65 5.39
CA PHE A 71 -9.98 4.23 4.75
C PHE A 71 -10.62 3.22 3.78
N LEU A 72 -9.82 2.39 3.10
CA LEU A 72 -10.27 1.38 2.13
C LEU A 72 -11.39 0.47 2.65
N ILE A 73 -11.39 0.15 3.94
CA ILE A 73 -12.38 -0.74 4.56
C ILE A 73 -13.72 -0.03 4.76
N ILE A 74 -13.67 1.26 5.11
CA ILE A 74 -14.84 2.03 5.57
C ILE A 74 -15.47 2.89 4.47
N THR A 75 -14.75 3.20 3.39
CA THR A 75 -15.25 4.06 2.31
C THR A 75 -16.34 3.39 1.49
N ASP A 76 -17.47 4.06 1.32
CA ASP A 76 -18.57 3.54 0.50
C ASP A 76 -18.18 3.36 -0.97
N GLU A 77 -18.80 2.37 -1.63
CA GLU A 77 -18.52 2.05 -3.03
C GLU A 77 -18.76 3.24 -3.97
N LYS A 78 -19.76 4.07 -3.68
CA LYS A 78 -20.04 5.29 -4.46
C LYS A 78 -18.87 6.27 -4.40
N ASP A 79 -18.24 6.39 -3.24
CA ASP A 79 -17.12 7.29 -3.03
C ASP A 79 -15.87 6.75 -3.74
N ILE A 80 -15.62 5.43 -3.64
CA ILE A 80 -14.56 4.76 -4.41
C ILE A 80 -14.72 5.01 -5.92
N ARG A 81 -15.94 4.87 -6.45
CA ARG A 81 -16.21 5.12 -7.88
C ARG A 81 -15.94 6.57 -8.32
N ARG A 82 -16.11 7.54 -7.43
CA ARG A 82 -15.78 8.94 -7.71
C ARG A 82 -14.27 9.19 -7.69
N MET A 83 -13.54 8.49 -6.81
CA MET A 83 -12.10 8.66 -6.63
C MET A 83 -11.26 7.83 -7.61
N VAL A 84 -11.78 6.68 -8.04
CA VAL A 84 -11.13 5.77 -8.97
C VAL A 84 -12.00 5.66 -10.20
N THR A 85 -11.77 6.54 -11.16
CA THR A 85 -12.66 6.70 -12.33
C THR A 85 -12.33 5.72 -13.45
N GLY A 86 -11.10 5.23 -13.48
CA GLY A 86 -10.53 4.44 -14.58
C GLY A 86 -10.04 5.29 -15.77
N THR A 87 -10.23 6.62 -15.71
CA THR A 87 -9.69 7.58 -16.68
C THR A 87 -8.20 7.80 -16.44
N ASN A 88 -7.84 8.05 -15.18
CA ASN A 88 -6.45 8.20 -14.77
C ASN A 88 -5.86 6.86 -14.29
N PRO A 89 -4.53 6.71 -14.30
CA PRO A 89 -3.90 5.63 -13.56
C PRO A 89 -4.22 5.77 -12.07
N ALA A 90 -4.32 4.64 -11.35
CA ALA A 90 -4.60 4.65 -9.92
C ALA A 90 -3.53 3.87 -9.16
N LEU A 91 -3.08 4.40 -8.02
CA LEU A 91 -2.01 3.81 -7.22
C LEU A 91 -2.44 3.69 -5.76
N GLN A 92 -2.31 2.50 -5.18
CA GLN A 92 -2.75 2.26 -3.80
C GLN A 92 -1.81 1.29 -3.09
N VAL A 93 -1.37 1.67 -1.90
CA VAL A 93 -0.73 0.75 -0.96
C VAL A 93 -1.82 -0.02 -0.23
N LEU A 94 -1.68 -1.34 -0.17
CA LEU A 94 -2.53 -2.25 0.58
C LEU A 94 -1.74 -2.85 1.73
N TYR A 95 -2.43 -3.11 2.85
CA TYR A 95 -1.88 -3.86 3.95
C TYR A 95 -2.62 -5.19 4.07
N ASP A 96 -1.88 -6.28 3.89
CA ASP A 96 -2.34 -7.64 4.13
C ASP A 96 -2.13 -7.97 5.61
N ARG A 97 -3.23 -8.05 6.36
CA ARG A 97 -3.21 -8.28 7.80
C ARG A 97 -2.80 -9.70 8.14
N THR A 98 -3.06 -10.66 7.25
CA THR A 98 -2.72 -12.08 7.50
C THR A 98 -1.22 -12.30 7.53
N ARG A 99 -0.47 -11.53 6.73
CA ARG A 99 0.99 -11.60 6.66
C ARG A 99 1.70 -10.45 7.35
N SER A 100 0.97 -9.46 7.85
CA SER A 100 1.51 -8.16 8.25
C SER A 100 2.40 -7.58 7.15
N HIS A 101 1.87 -7.45 5.93
CA HIS A 101 2.66 -7.21 4.73
C HIS A 101 2.10 -6.08 3.86
N TYR A 102 2.97 -5.17 3.43
CA TYR A 102 2.60 -4.12 2.47
C TYR A 102 2.74 -4.59 1.03
N VAL A 103 1.76 -4.25 0.21
CA VAL A 103 1.69 -4.57 -1.21
C VAL A 103 1.29 -3.32 -1.98
N LEU A 104 1.86 -3.12 -3.17
CA LEU A 104 1.46 -2.03 -4.06
C LEU A 104 0.56 -2.55 -5.18
N VAL A 105 -0.58 -1.90 -5.39
CA VAL A 105 -1.43 -2.13 -6.56
C VAL A 105 -1.46 -0.89 -7.44
N TYR A 106 -1.34 -1.12 -8.74
CA TYR A 106 -1.35 -0.08 -9.76
C TYR A 106 -2.33 -0.42 -10.87
N TYR A 107 -3.32 0.43 -11.10
CA TYR A 107 -4.17 0.34 -12.28
C TYR A 107 -3.61 1.20 -13.41
N SER A 108 -3.34 0.57 -14.55
CA SER A 108 -3.00 1.29 -15.79
C SER A 108 -4.27 1.63 -16.57
N SER A 109 -4.58 2.91 -16.69
CA SER A 109 -5.70 3.38 -17.52
C SER A 109 -5.47 3.15 -19.03
N LYS A 110 -4.21 3.11 -19.48
CA LYS A 110 -3.82 2.79 -20.85
C LYS A 110 -4.12 1.33 -21.21
N TYR A 111 -3.69 0.39 -20.37
CA TYR A 111 -3.83 -1.04 -20.65
C TYR A 111 -5.08 -1.68 -20.05
N LYS A 112 -5.83 -0.93 -19.21
CA LYS A 112 -6.99 -1.41 -18.47
C LYS A 112 -6.66 -2.69 -17.67
N LYS A 113 -5.54 -2.67 -16.96
CA LYS A 113 -5.01 -3.79 -16.17
C LYS A 113 -4.55 -3.32 -14.80
N VAL A 114 -4.69 -4.20 -13.81
CA VAL A 114 -4.14 -4.00 -12.46
C VAL A 114 -2.80 -4.73 -12.39
N PHE A 115 -1.77 -4.08 -11.88
CA PHE A 115 -0.47 -4.65 -11.58
C PHE A 115 -0.34 -4.81 -10.08
N LEU A 116 0.15 -5.96 -9.65
CA LEU A 116 0.38 -6.29 -8.25
C LEU A 116 1.88 -6.44 -8.02
N PHE A 117 2.44 -5.60 -7.15
CA PHE A 117 3.83 -5.68 -6.72
C PHE A 117 3.86 -6.14 -5.26
N ASP A 118 4.00 -7.46 -5.09
CA ASP A 118 4.07 -8.15 -3.80
C ASP A 118 5.45 -8.80 -3.66
N SER A 119 6.23 -8.35 -2.68
CA SER A 119 7.60 -8.83 -2.47
C SER A 119 7.67 -10.21 -1.78
N LEU A 120 6.54 -10.69 -1.27
CA LEU A 120 6.30 -12.04 -0.75
C LEU A 120 5.21 -12.77 -1.54
N GLN A 121 5.09 -12.48 -2.84
CA GLN A 121 4.07 -13.07 -3.71
C GLN A 121 4.07 -14.60 -3.61
N PRO A 122 2.96 -15.23 -3.17
CA PRO A 122 2.87 -16.69 -3.17
C PRO A 122 2.61 -17.20 -4.59
N TYR A 123 3.18 -18.37 -4.88
CA TYR A 123 2.98 -19.10 -6.12
C TYR A 123 2.58 -20.54 -5.80
N ASP A 124 1.74 -21.13 -6.65
CA ASP A 124 1.46 -22.56 -6.57
C ASP A 124 2.60 -23.42 -7.14
N ARG A 125 2.39 -24.74 -7.18
CA ARG A 125 3.37 -25.70 -7.71
C ARG A 125 3.67 -25.53 -9.19
N ASP A 126 2.75 -24.92 -9.95
CA ASP A 126 2.88 -24.63 -11.37
C ASP A 126 3.43 -23.21 -11.61
N GLU A 127 3.92 -22.57 -10.55
CA GLU A 127 4.37 -21.18 -10.52
C GLU A 127 3.31 -20.16 -10.96
N THR A 128 2.04 -20.48 -10.78
CA THR A 128 0.93 -19.54 -10.99
C THR A 128 0.81 -18.66 -9.76
N PRO A 129 0.76 -17.32 -9.90
CA PRO A 129 0.62 -16.43 -8.76
C PRO A 129 -0.72 -16.66 -8.05
N GLN A 130 -0.67 -16.75 -6.73
CA GLN A 130 -1.85 -16.78 -5.88
C GLN A 130 -2.08 -15.39 -5.30
N ILE A 131 -3.26 -14.82 -5.50
CA ILE A 131 -3.64 -13.59 -4.79
C ILE A 131 -4.48 -14.00 -3.60
N LEU A 132 -4.04 -13.56 -2.41
CA LEU A 132 -4.70 -13.88 -1.15
C LEU A 132 -6.09 -13.21 -1.09
N ASN A 133 -7.04 -13.87 -0.43
CA ASN A 133 -8.44 -13.42 -0.38
C ASN A 133 -8.61 -11.98 0.11
N GLU A 134 -7.79 -11.56 1.08
CA GLU A 134 -7.79 -10.18 1.58
C GLU A 134 -7.37 -9.18 0.49
N LEU A 135 -6.34 -9.49 -0.29
CA LEU A 135 -5.93 -8.67 -1.43
C LEU A 135 -6.98 -8.68 -2.55
N VAL A 136 -7.59 -9.84 -2.83
CA VAL A 136 -8.71 -9.94 -3.80
C VAL A 136 -9.86 -9.03 -3.37
N PHE A 137 -10.19 -8.99 -2.08
CA PHE A 137 -11.23 -8.11 -1.55
C PHE A 137 -10.90 -6.63 -1.81
N TYR A 138 -9.70 -6.17 -1.46
CA TYR A 138 -9.31 -4.77 -1.68
C TYR A 138 -9.22 -4.40 -3.17
N ILE A 139 -8.62 -5.25 -4.00
CA ILE A 139 -8.53 -5.05 -5.45
C ILE A 139 -9.94 -4.98 -6.07
N SER A 140 -10.85 -5.87 -5.64
CA SER A 140 -12.23 -5.86 -6.12
C SER A 140 -12.97 -4.61 -5.69
N ARG A 141 -12.79 -4.16 -4.45
CA ARG A 141 -13.43 -2.94 -3.95
C ARG A 141 -12.94 -1.70 -4.71
N LEU A 142 -11.64 -1.63 -4.99
CA LEU A 142 -10.99 -0.50 -5.66
C LEU A 142 -11.29 -0.43 -7.14
N PHE A 143 -11.26 -1.57 -7.83
CA PHE A 143 -11.26 -1.61 -9.29
C PHE A 143 -12.40 -2.40 -9.89
N GLY A 144 -13.19 -3.14 -9.10
CA GLY A 144 -14.25 -4.01 -9.60
C GLY A 144 -15.28 -3.28 -10.45
N HIS A 145 -15.64 -2.04 -10.10
CA HIS A 145 -16.58 -1.25 -10.91
C HIS A 145 -16.04 -0.86 -12.30
N LEU A 146 -14.73 -0.98 -12.54
CA LEU A 146 -14.09 -0.72 -13.83
C LEU A 146 -14.18 -1.91 -14.80
N PHE A 147 -14.62 -3.08 -14.32
CA PHE A 147 -14.58 -4.32 -15.09
C PHE A 147 -15.92 -5.04 -15.10
N THR A 148 -16.24 -5.66 -16.24
CA THR A 148 -17.57 -6.26 -16.47
C THR A 148 -17.71 -7.72 -16.05
N LYS A 149 -16.61 -8.47 -15.90
CA LYS A 149 -16.63 -9.90 -15.54
C LYS A 149 -15.41 -10.32 -14.73
N HIS A 150 -14.23 -9.99 -15.25
CA HIS A 150 -12.96 -10.34 -14.61
C HIS A 150 -12.09 -9.11 -14.44
N ILE A 151 -11.39 -9.05 -13.31
CA ILE A 151 -10.34 -8.07 -13.07
C ILE A 151 -9.03 -8.68 -13.57
N PRO A 152 -8.41 -8.16 -14.66
CA PRO A 152 -7.14 -8.65 -15.14
C PRO A 152 -6.02 -8.11 -14.25
N VAL A 153 -5.43 -8.99 -13.45
CA VAL A 153 -4.29 -8.70 -12.59
C VAL A 153 -3.03 -9.28 -13.21
N ILE A 154 -1.99 -8.47 -13.27
CA ILE A 154 -0.65 -8.82 -13.73
C ILE A 154 0.26 -8.91 -12.52
N VAL A 155 0.90 -10.06 -12.38
CA VAL A 155 1.93 -10.29 -11.38
C VAL A 155 3.23 -10.55 -12.13
N ASP A 156 4.19 -9.66 -11.97
CA ASP A 156 5.51 -9.81 -12.59
C ASP A 156 6.47 -10.47 -11.58
N LYS A 157 6.93 -11.68 -11.90
CA LYS A 157 7.83 -12.45 -11.01
C LYS A 157 9.21 -11.81 -10.86
N GLU A 158 9.56 -10.88 -11.76
CA GLU A 158 10.82 -10.14 -11.70
C GLU A 158 10.76 -8.97 -10.72
N PHE A 159 9.62 -8.70 -10.07
CA PHE A 159 9.57 -7.76 -8.95
C PHE A 159 10.47 -8.23 -7.80
N GLN A 160 11.17 -7.29 -7.15
CA GLN A 160 12.17 -7.63 -6.14
C GLN A 160 11.54 -8.36 -4.94
N ARG A 161 12.02 -9.58 -4.68
CA ARG A 161 11.60 -10.38 -3.53
C ARG A 161 12.20 -9.84 -2.24
N GLN A 162 11.51 -10.05 -1.12
CA GLN A 162 12.10 -9.90 0.20
C GLN A 162 12.42 -11.27 0.81
N SER A 163 13.45 -11.30 1.63
CA SER A 163 13.85 -12.48 2.42
C SER A 163 13.78 -12.22 3.94
N ASP A 164 13.39 -11.02 4.32
CA ASP A 164 13.20 -10.58 5.70
C ASP A 164 11.70 -10.34 6.00
N ASN A 165 11.38 -9.99 7.24
CA ASN A 165 10.01 -9.79 7.72
C ASN A 165 9.61 -8.31 7.87
N PHE A 166 10.47 -7.36 7.48
CA PHE A 166 10.24 -5.93 7.73
C PHE A 166 10.34 -5.06 6.48
N SER A 167 11.01 -5.52 5.41
CA SER A 167 11.39 -4.64 4.28
C SER A 167 10.26 -4.34 3.28
N CYS A 168 9.07 -4.93 3.45
CA CYS A 168 7.94 -4.77 2.54
C CYS A 168 7.55 -3.31 2.32
N GLY A 169 7.49 -2.53 3.40
CA GLY A 169 7.17 -1.10 3.33
C GLY A 169 8.17 -0.33 2.46
N TYR A 170 9.46 -0.57 2.64
CA TYR A 170 10.52 0.07 1.85
C TYR A 170 10.38 -0.25 0.36
N ARG A 171 10.18 -1.53 0.02
CA ARG A 171 9.98 -1.96 -1.37
C ARG A 171 8.74 -1.34 -2.00
N VAL A 172 7.66 -1.21 -1.24
CA VAL A 172 6.46 -0.51 -1.67
C VAL A 172 6.74 0.97 -1.92
N ILE A 173 7.48 1.66 -1.05
CA ILE A 173 7.87 3.07 -1.26
C ILE A 173 8.69 3.23 -2.54
N GLY A 174 9.71 2.39 -2.74
CA GLY A 174 10.53 2.43 -3.95
C GLY A 174 9.71 2.20 -5.22
N ALA A 175 8.88 1.15 -5.22
CA ALA A 175 7.99 0.84 -6.34
C ALA A 175 6.96 1.93 -6.61
N LEU A 176 6.43 2.55 -5.55
CA LEU A 176 5.43 3.61 -5.62
C LEU A 176 6.01 4.86 -6.28
N VAL A 177 7.22 5.25 -5.91
CA VAL A 177 7.94 6.37 -6.54
C VAL A 177 8.28 6.06 -8.00
N ASP A 178 8.74 4.85 -8.31
CA ASP A 178 9.01 4.48 -9.70
C ASP A 178 7.76 4.48 -10.56
N VAL A 179 6.64 3.92 -10.09
CA VAL A 179 5.38 4.00 -10.83
C VAL A 179 4.93 5.46 -10.99
N ALA A 180 5.12 6.31 -9.97
CA ALA A 180 4.84 7.74 -10.04
C ALA A 180 5.78 8.50 -11.01
N ARG A 181 7.00 8.02 -11.26
CA ARG A 181 7.89 8.49 -12.34
C ARG A 181 7.54 7.90 -13.71
N GLY A 182 6.60 6.96 -13.73
CA GLY A 182 6.31 6.17 -14.93
C GLY A 182 7.41 5.19 -15.27
N ARG A 183 8.19 4.69 -14.31
CA ARG A 183 9.19 3.62 -14.48
C ARG A 183 8.61 2.27 -14.05
N ASN A 184 9.17 1.17 -14.55
CA ASN A 184 8.77 -0.19 -14.18
C ASN A 184 9.52 -0.66 -12.92
N PRO A 185 8.85 -0.92 -11.79
CA PRO A 185 9.51 -1.43 -10.57
C PRO A 185 10.26 -2.75 -10.75
N CYS A 186 9.89 -3.56 -11.75
CA CYS A 186 10.54 -4.85 -12.01
C CYS A 186 11.93 -4.72 -12.64
N THR A 187 12.31 -3.51 -13.06
CA THR A 187 13.65 -3.19 -13.59
C THR A 187 14.63 -2.77 -12.50
N GLN A 188 14.18 -2.77 -11.24
CA GLN A 188 14.91 -2.19 -10.12
C GLN A 188 15.26 -3.22 -9.06
N ASP A 189 16.42 -3.02 -8.44
CA ASP A 189 16.86 -3.68 -7.22
C ASP A 189 16.98 -2.62 -6.11
N TYR A 190 15.99 -2.58 -5.21
CA TYR A 190 15.87 -1.51 -4.23
C TYR A 190 16.84 -1.67 -3.06
N SER A 191 17.53 -0.58 -2.73
CA SER A 191 18.33 -0.45 -1.51
C SER A 191 17.44 0.01 -0.35
N ARG A 192 17.32 -0.84 0.67
CA ARG A 192 16.52 -0.54 1.88
C ARG A 192 17.07 0.68 2.62
N THR A 193 18.39 0.83 2.67
CA THR A 193 19.05 1.96 3.34
C THR A 193 18.78 3.27 2.60
N GLU A 194 18.93 3.27 1.27
CA GLU A 194 18.68 4.49 0.50
C GLU A 194 17.20 4.87 0.49
N ILE A 195 16.29 3.88 0.45
CA ILE A 195 14.86 4.17 0.63
C ILE A 195 14.57 4.77 2.00
N LEU A 196 15.18 4.25 3.07
CA LEU A 196 14.99 4.81 4.41
C LEU A 196 15.47 6.26 4.48
N ASN A 197 16.66 6.55 3.94
CA ASN A 197 17.21 7.90 3.87
C ASN A 197 16.26 8.84 3.10
N PHE A 198 15.79 8.38 1.94
CA PHE A 198 14.87 9.14 1.11
C PHE A 198 13.51 9.37 1.79
N LEU A 199 12.95 8.35 2.44
CA LEU A 199 11.72 8.44 3.21
C LEU A 199 11.83 9.50 4.31
N ARG A 200 12.89 9.44 5.12
CA ARG A 200 13.16 10.42 6.19
C ARG A 200 13.28 11.83 5.64
N PHE A 201 14.02 12.00 4.54
CA PHE A 201 14.18 13.29 3.86
C PHE A 201 12.85 13.89 3.41
N ILE A 202 11.99 13.10 2.74
CA ILE A 202 10.66 13.54 2.29
C ILE A 202 9.71 13.82 3.47
N LEU A 203 9.77 13.02 4.54
CA LEU A 203 8.93 13.23 5.71
C LEU A 203 9.32 14.50 6.48
N ALA A 204 10.61 14.84 6.52
CA ALA A 204 11.11 16.06 7.14
C ALA A 204 10.78 17.33 6.33
N GLU A 205 10.76 17.26 5.00
CA GLU A 205 10.46 18.40 4.12
C GLU A 205 8.97 18.75 4.14
N PRO A 206 8.52 19.92 4.63
CA PRO A 206 7.09 20.26 4.70
C PRO A 206 6.37 20.24 3.35
N GLU A 207 7.03 20.70 2.28
CA GLU A 207 6.45 20.79 0.94
C GLU A 207 7.41 20.25 -0.13
N PRO A 208 7.56 18.92 -0.24
CA PRO A 208 8.54 18.35 -1.16
C PRO A 208 8.15 18.63 -2.61
N THR A 209 9.13 18.93 -3.44
CA THR A 209 8.93 19.21 -4.86
C THR A 209 8.95 17.92 -5.67
N TRP A 210 8.37 17.94 -6.88
CA TRP A 210 8.48 16.81 -7.81
C TRP A 210 9.93 16.44 -8.11
N GLU A 211 10.83 17.43 -8.24
CA GLU A 211 12.25 17.21 -8.55
C GLU A 211 12.95 16.32 -7.51
N MET A 212 12.61 16.47 -6.23
CA MET A 212 13.11 15.58 -5.16
C MET A 212 12.66 14.14 -5.40
N PHE A 213 11.41 13.94 -5.81
CA PHE A 213 10.91 12.62 -6.19
C PHE A 213 11.43 12.15 -7.52
N GLU A 214 11.82 13.00 -8.47
CA GLU A 214 12.28 12.60 -9.79
C GLU A 214 13.76 12.17 -9.79
N SER A 215 14.57 12.88 -9.00
CA SER A 215 16.02 12.72 -8.87
C SER A 215 16.46 11.67 -7.86
N ALA A 216 15.58 11.22 -6.96
CA ALA A 216 15.97 10.26 -5.92
C ALA A 216 16.55 8.95 -6.49
N ASP A 217 17.73 8.59 -5.97
CA ASP A 217 18.46 7.40 -6.36
C ASP A 217 18.52 6.44 -5.17
N PHE A 218 17.65 5.43 -5.20
CA PHE A 218 17.53 4.45 -4.11
C PHE A 218 17.48 3.00 -4.63
N ALA A 219 17.78 2.81 -5.92
CA ALA A 219 17.71 1.52 -6.57
C ALA A 219 18.77 1.39 -7.66
N CYS A 220 19.31 0.19 -7.80
CA CYS A 220 20.15 -0.15 -8.94
C CYS A 220 19.28 -0.74 -10.05
N LYS A 221 19.59 -0.41 -11.31
CA LYS A 221 18.98 -1.11 -12.44
C LYS A 221 19.42 -2.58 -12.43
N LYS A 222 18.48 -3.48 -12.65
CA LYS A 222 18.75 -4.90 -12.90
C LYS A 222 18.25 -5.32 -14.28
N GLU A 223 18.75 -6.46 -14.74
CA GLU A 223 18.26 -7.08 -15.97
C GLU A 223 16.76 -7.38 -15.85
N TYR A 224 16.02 -7.09 -16.92
CA TYR A 224 14.60 -7.30 -17.01
C TYR A 224 14.25 -7.95 -18.33
N THR A 225 13.67 -9.14 -18.27
CA THR A 225 13.31 -9.93 -19.45
C THR A 225 11.87 -9.68 -19.89
N GLY A 226 10.98 -9.34 -18.95
CA GLY A 226 9.54 -9.19 -19.19
C GLY A 226 8.81 -10.51 -19.47
N GLN A 227 9.54 -11.63 -19.53
CA GLN A 227 9.01 -12.95 -19.86
C GLN A 227 8.33 -13.64 -18.67
N GLN A 228 8.55 -13.14 -17.45
CA GLN A 228 8.01 -13.76 -16.24
C GLN A 228 6.72 -13.11 -15.73
N ARG A 229 6.00 -12.42 -16.63
CA ARG A 229 4.67 -11.88 -16.33
C ARG A 229 3.63 -12.97 -16.32
N ALA A 230 2.96 -13.12 -15.19
CA ALA A 230 1.81 -13.98 -15.05
C ALA A 230 0.52 -13.15 -15.10
N HIS A 231 -0.43 -13.62 -15.90
CA HIS A 231 -1.75 -13.03 -16.04
C HIS A 231 -2.74 -13.83 -15.21
N ALA A 232 -3.36 -13.18 -14.24
CA ALA A 232 -4.37 -13.78 -13.40
C ALA A 232 -5.69 -13.00 -13.55
N GLY A 233 -6.71 -13.67 -14.08
CA GLY A 233 -8.05 -13.11 -14.21
C GLY A 233 -8.93 -13.56 -13.05
N TYR A 234 -9.33 -12.63 -12.19
CA TYR A 234 -10.20 -12.97 -11.05
C TYR A 234 -11.63 -12.61 -11.36
N TYR A 235 -12.55 -13.48 -10.96
CA TYR A 235 -13.98 -13.18 -11.02
C TYR A 235 -14.27 -11.91 -10.25
N ASN A 236 -15.03 -11.00 -10.84
CA ASN A 236 -15.40 -9.76 -10.20
C ASN A 236 -16.66 -9.98 -9.32
N PRO A 237 -16.51 -10.07 -7.98
CA PRO A 237 -17.65 -10.35 -7.10
C PRO A 237 -18.66 -9.19 -7.05
N HIS A 238 -18.30 -7.99 -7.53
CA HIS A 238 -19.23 -6.85 -7.59
C HIS A 238 -20.46 -7.10 -8.48
N LEU A 239 -20.43 -8.10 -9.37
CA LEU A 239 -21.57 -8.42 -10.25
C LEU A 239 -22.67 -9.22 -9.55
N GLU A 240 -22.33 -10.08 -8.58
CA GLU A 240 -23.30 -10.90 -7.86
C GLU A 240 -23.87 -10.21 -6.62
N ASN A 241 -23.10 -9.30 -6.01
CA ASN A 241 -23.49 -8.62 -4.78
C ASN A 241 -24.59 -7.57 -4.95
N TYR A 242 -24.91 -7.16 -6.19
CA TYR A 242 -26.05 -6.27 -6.47
C TYR A 242 -27.42 -6.89 -6.18
N ARG A 243 -27.53 -8.22 -6.06
CA ARG A 243 -28.80 -8.90 -5.72
C ARG A 243 -28.86 -9.45 -4.30
N ALA A 244 -27.73 -9.68 -3.62
CA ALA A 244 -27.72 -10.46 -2.38
C ALA A 244 -27.16 -9.74 -1.13
N ASN A 245 -26.32 -8.70 -1.27
CA ASN A 245 -25.53 -8.19 -0.14
C ASN A 245 -26.01 -6.87 0.50
N SER A 246 -27.02 -6.19 -0.04
CA SER A 246 -27.67 -5.09 0.70
C SER A 246 -28.48 -5.56 1.92
N GLU A 247 -28.83 -6.86 1.99
CA GLU A 247 -29.67 -7.41 3.06
C GLU A 247 -28.89 -8.13 4.19
N ARG A 248 -27.62 -8.51 3.96
CA ARG A 248 -26.83 -9.28 4.94
C ARG A 248 -25.90 -8.43 5.81
N TYR A 249 -25.38 -7.32 5.31
CA TYR A 249 -24.43 -6.48 6.06
C TYR A 249 -25.11 -5.55 7.07
N THR A 250 -26.42 -5.29 6.93
CA THR A 250 -27.22 -4.51 7.89
C THR A 250 -27.71 -5.32 9.09
N ARG A 251 -27.52 -6.65 9.12
CA ARG A 251 -27.99 -7.53 10.22
C ARG A 251 -26.91 -7.94 11.21
N SER A 252 -25.64 -7.63 10.96
CA SER A 252 -24.49 -8.09 11.76
C SER A 252 -23.74 -6.98 12.50
N ILE A 253 -24.19 -5.72 12.38
CA ILE A 253 -23.67 -4.60 13.17
C ILE A 253 -24.72 -4.29 14.25
N PRO A 254 -24.41 -4.43 15.55
CA PRO A 254 -25.32 -3.99 16.59
C PRO A 254 -25.54 -2.47 16.45
N PRO A 255 -26.77 -1.96 16.64
CA PRO A 255 -27.02 -0.54 16.49
C PRO A 255 -26.18 0.25 17.51
N PRO A 256 -25.65 1.43 17.13
CA PRO A 256 -24.95 2.29 18.07
C PRO A 256 -25.90 2.68 19.21
N PRO A 257 -25.38 2.88 20.44
CA PRO A 257 -26.22 3.27 21.57
C PRO A 257 -27.02 4.52 21.23
N ARG A 258 -28.34 4.40 21.37
CA ARG A 258 -29.28 5.52 21.16
C ARG A 258 -29.03 6.60 22.21
N ASN A 259 -28.97 7.84 21.71
CA ASN A 259 -29.00 9.10 22.44
C ASN A 259 -27.71 9.50 23.15
N LEU A 260 -27.01 10.48 22.57
CA LEU A 260 -26.87 11.82 23.15
C LEU A 260 -26.45 12.81 22.04
N TYR A 261 -27.14 13.95 22.02
CA TYR A 261 -26.98 15.14 21.16
C TYR A 261 -27.72 15.21 19.81
N PRO A 262 -28.77 16.06 19.69
CA PRO A 262 -29.36 16.43 18.42
C PRO A 262 -28.50 17.50 17.73
N TYR A 263 -27.92 17.20 16.57
CA TYR A 263 -27.36 18.21 15.69
C TYR A 263 -28.41 18.67 14.68
N ARG A 264 -28.70 19.98 14.67
CA ARG A 264 -29.56 20.65 13.69
C ARG A 264 -28.63 21.34 12.68
N PRO A 265 -28.75 21.07 11.37
CA PRO A 265 -27.86 21.67 10.38
C PRO A 265 -28.36 23.08 10.01
N SER A 266 -27.47 24.05 10.09
CA SER A 266 -27.63 25.35 9.44
C SER A 266 -26.42 25.61 8.55
N SER A 267 -26.60 25.30 7.25
CA SER A 267 -25.98 25.90 6.07
C SER A 267 -24.45 25.94 5.88
N PRO A 268 -23.98 26.05 4.62
CA PRO A 268 -22.69 25.53 4.18
C PRO A 268 -21.63 26.62 4.15
N LEU A 269 -20.42 26.32 4.62
CA LEU A 269 -19.13 26.85 4.19
C LEU A 269 -18.05 26.33 5.13
N SER A 270 -16.94 25.85 4.56
CA SER A 270 -15.70 25.44 5.25
C SER A 270 -15.76 24.05 5.91
N ALA A 271 -15.11 23.06 5.31
CA ALA A 271 -14.80 21.80 5.98
C ALA A 271 -13.45 21.94 6.70
N PRO A 272 -13.39 21.91 8.04
CA PRO A 272 -12.12 21.82 8.76
C PRO A 272 -11.72 20.36 8.96
N TYR A 273 -10.40 20.14 8.95
CA TYR A 273 -9.72 18.93 9.41
C TYR A 273 -10.31 18.43 10.74
N PHE A 274 -10.70 17.16 10.79
CA PHE A 274 -11.02 16.48 12.06
C PHE A 274 -9.83 15.64 12.50
N GLN A 275 -9.27 16.00 13.65
CA GLN A 275 -8.29 15.22 14.41
C GLN A 275 -8.95 13.91 14.90
N ALA A 276 -8.25 12.79 14.75
CA ALA A 276 -8.63 11.51 15.34
C ALA A 276 -8.47 11.55 16.89
N PRO A 277 -9.33 10.88 17.67
CA PRO A 277 -9.19 10.79 19.12
C PRO A 277 -8.11 9.77 19.54
N PRO A 278 -7.52 9.91 20.73
CA PRO A 278 -6.38 9.11 21.17
C PRO A 278 -6.76 7.68 21.60
N THR A 279 -5.75 6.82 21.50
CA THR A 279 -5.64 5.40 21.84
C THR A 279 -6.36 4.99 23.14
N ALA A 280 -7.23 3.98 23.07
CA ALA A 280 -7.74 3.25 24.23
C ALA A 280 -7.19 1.81 24.25
N LEU A 281 -6.51 1.50 25.35
CA LEU A 281 -5.87 0.22 25.67
C LEU A 281 -6.90 -0.93 25.84
N GLY A 282 -6.56 -2.09 25.28
CA GLY A 282 -6.70 -3.40 25.93
C GLY A 282 -8.09 -4.04 26.07
N LEU A 283 -8.49 -4.84 25.08
CA LEU A 283 -9.31 -6.04 25.28
C LEU A 283 -8.85 -7.17 24.33
N PRO A 284 -8.66 -8.42 24.81
CA PRO A 284 -8.33 -9.54 23.94
C PRO A 284 -9.59 -10.02 23.16
N PRO A 285 -9.43 -10.54 21.93
CA PRO A 285 -10.54 -11.13 21.19
C PRO A 285 -11.01 -12.46 21.82
N PRO A 286 -12.28 -12.86 21.62
CA PRO A 286 -12.82 -14.10 22.17
C PRO A 286 -12.20 -15.34 21.51
N PRO A 287 -12.17 -16.49 22.20
CA PRO A 287 -11.58 -17.72 21.67
C PRO A 287 -12.45 -18.30 20.55
N VAL A 288 -11.80 -18.77 19.49
CA VAL A 288 -12.45 -19.51 18.40
C VAL A 288 -12.50 -20.99 18.80
N ASP A 289 -13.72 -21.49 19.02
CA ASP A 289 -13.97 -22.89 19.35
C ASP A 289 -13.88 -23.76 18.08
N ASN A 290 -13.00 -24.75 18.10
CA ASN A 290 -12.63 -25.61 16.97
C ASN A 290 -13.23 -27.02 17.10
N THR A 291 -14.42 -27.15 17.68
CA THR A 291 -15.09 -28.45 17.80
C THR A 291 -16.59 -28.34 17.50
N LEU A 292 -17.05 -28.99 16.41
CA LEU A 292 -18.14 -29.98 16.39
C LEU A 292 -18.55 -30.40 14.96
N ILE A 293 -18.02 -31.57 14.59
CA ILE A 293 -18.72 -32.76 14.02
C ILE A 293 -19.20 -32.77 12.56
N THR A 294 -18.44 -33.55 11.79
CA THR A 294 -18.84 -34.49 10.75
C THR A 294 -19.97 -35.44 11.20
N ARG A 295 -21.13 -35.43 10.54
CA ARG A 295 -21.84 -36.69 10.21
C ARG A 295 -22.72 -36.53 8.97
N VAL A 296 -22.40 -37.42 8.03
CA VAL A 296 -22.91 -37.62 6.69
C VAL A 296 -24.40 -37.97 6.68
N CYS A 297 -25.16 -37.35 5.79
CA CYS A 297 -26.23 -38.03 5.04
C CYS A 297 -26.18 -37.58 3.58
N ASN A 298 -26.02 -38.58 2.71
CA ASN A 298 -25.90 -38.49 1.26
C ASN A 298 -27.14 -37.83 0.60
N SER A 299 -26.91 -36.86 -0.27
CA SER A 299 -27.60 -36.72 -1.55
C SER A 299 -26.94 -35.61 -2.38
N THR A 300 -26.09 -36.04 -3.32
CA THR A 300 -25.87 -35.45 -4.65
C THR A 300 -26.12 -33.95 -4.83
N LEU A 301 -25.05 -33.13 -4.81
CA LEU A 301 -24.81 -32.06 -5.79
C LEU A 301 -23.37 -31.54 -5.64
N SER A 302 -22.54 -31.96 -6.59
CA SER A 302 -21.18 -31.50 -6.83
C SER A 302 -21.20 -30.04 -7.30
N ILE A 303 -20.53 -29.13 -6.58
CA ILE A 303 -19.94 -27.91 -7.17
C ILE A 303 -18.61 -27.62 -6.48
N PHE A 304 -17.55 -28.29 -6.93
CA PHE A 304 -16.20 -27.72 -6.92
C PHE A 304 -16.17 -26.62 -7.98
N ASN A 305 -15.64 -25.44 -7.67
CA ASN A 305 -15.19 -24.48 -8.70
C ASN A 305 -13.91 -23.79 -8.24
N THR A 306 -12.84 -24.57 -8.15
CA THR A 306 -11.48 -24.13 -8.50
C THR A 306 -11.42 -24.15 -10.03
N LEU A 307 -11.51 -22.99 -10.68
CA LEU A 307 -11.33 -22.88 -12.13
C LEU A 307 -9.98 -22.24 -12.43
N SER A 308 -8.95 -23.09 -12.47
CA SER A 308 -7.68 -22.82 -13.16
C SER A 308 -7.82 -23.29 -14.60
N PHE A 309 -7.56 -22.42 -15.58
CA PHE A 309 -7.50 -22.81 -17.00
C PHE A 309 -6.07 -22.72 -17.53
N ARG A 310 -5.63 -23.84 -18.13
CA ARG A 310 -4.32 -24.07 -18.74
C ARG A 310 -4.31 -23.61 -20.22
N ARG A 311 -3.13 -23.16 -20.67
CA ARG A 311 -2.74 -22.67 -22.01
C ARG A 311 -3.51 -23.27 -23.21
N LYS A 312 -3.91 -22.38 -24.13
CA LYS A 312 -3.84 -22.64 -25.58
C LYS A 312 -2.87 -21.65 -26.21
N SER A 313 -1.85 -22.19 -26.88
CA SER A 313 -0.92 -21.50 -27.75
C SER A 313 -1.63 -21.12 -29.05
N ASP A 314 -1.95 -19.84 -29.22
CA ASP A 314 -2.28 -19.28 -30.53
C ASP A 314 -1.12 -18.41 -31.01
N HIS A 315 -0.45 -18.90 -32.05
CA HIS A 315 0.55 -18.18 -32.83
C HIS A 315 -0.13 -17.04 -33.60
N ARG A 316 -0.32 -15.89 -32.95
CA ARG A 316 -0.72 -14.61 -33.57
C ARG A 316 -0.48 -13.43 -32.62
N PHE A 317 0.70 -13.38 -32.02
CA PHE A 317 1.13 -12.28 -31.15
C PHE A 317 2.58 -11.89 -31.45
N GLU A 318 2.92 -11.76 -32.73
CA GLU A 318 4.13 -11.06 -33.17
C GLU A 318 3.73 -9.60 -33.39
N GLY A 319 4.21 -8.70 -32.53
CA GLY A 319 3.93 -7.26 -32.63
C GLY A 319 3.76 -6.50 -31.31
N LEU A 320 4.01 -7.13 -30.15
CA LEU A 320 3.88 -6.49 -28.82
C LEU A 320 5.21 -6.36 -28.07
N GLU A 321 6.33 -6.64 -28.75
CA GLU A 321 7.67 -6.69 -28.16
C GLU A 321 8.36 -5.30 -28.13
N ASP A 322 7.92 -4.32 -28.94
CA ASP A 322 8.60 -3.00 -29.05
C ASP A 322 7.91 -1.82 -28.30
N ASP A 323 6.68 -1.98 -27.80
CA ASP A 323 5.90 -0.85 -27.25
C ASP A 323 5.87 -0.75 -25.72
N VAL A 324 6.56 -1.66 -25.03
CA VAL A 324 6.68 -1.61 -23.56
C VAL A 324 7.85 -0.72 -23.13
N GLU A 325 8.93 -0.63 -23.91
CA GLU A 325 9.99 0.38 -23.70
C GLU A 325 9.45 1.81 -23.91
N LYS A 326 8.55 2.02 -24.88
CA LYS A 326 7.88 3.31 -25.10
C LYS A 326 6.74 3.59 -24.12
N GLY A 327 6.31 2.59 -23.35
CA GLY A 327 5.15 2.68 -22.46
C GLY A 327 5.41 3.43 -21.16
N LEU A 328 6.67 3.74 -20.84
CA LEU A 328 7.13 4.22 -19.54
C LEU A 328 8.36 5.17 -19.63
N GLY A 329 8.59 5.85 -20.78
CA GLY A 329 9.70 6.80 -20.92
C GLY A 329 9.65 7.70 -22.17
N VAL A 330 9.61 9.02 -21.91
CA VAL A 330 10.08 10.19 -22.68
C VAL A 330 10.11 10.11 -24.22
N GLU A 331 9.27 10.94 -24.86
CA GLU A 331 9.49 11.40 -26.24
C GLU A 331 10.86 12.10 -26.35
N LYS A 332 11.76 11.55 -27.19
CA LYS A 332 12.87 12.35 -27.71
C LYS A 332 12.27 13.46 -28.57
N ARG A 333 12.48 14.72 -28.17
CA ARG A 333 12.48 15.81 -29.13
C ARG A 333 13.76 15.71 -29.92
N ASP A 334 13.64 15.32 -31.18
CA ASP A 334 14.60 15.69 -32.20
C ASP A 334 14.36 17.18 -32.49
N GLU A 335 15.35 18.03 -32.17
CA GLU A 335 15.44 19.38 -32.72
C GLU A 335 16.48 19.34 -33.84
N GLU A 336 16.05 19.76 -35.03
CA GLU A 336 16.84 20.05 -36.23
C GLU A 336 17.82 21.23 -36.03
#